data_AF-A0A9P8XQB4-F1
#
_entry.id   AF-A0A9P8XQB4-F1
#
_cell.length_a   1.000
_cell.length_b   1.000
_cell.length_c   1.000
_cell.angle_alpha   90.00
_cell.angle_beta   90.00
_cell.angle_gamma   90.00
#
_symmetry.space_group_name_H-M   'P 1'
#
loop_
_entity.id
_entity.type
_entity.pdbx_description
1 polymer ?
#
loop_
_entity_poly.entity_id
_entity_poly.type
_entity_poly.pdbx_seq_one_letter_code
_entity_poly.pdbx_strand_id
1 'polypeptide(L)' 'IREITASFKNGMRFQSAAIGALQESTESFLIALFEDTNLCAIHAKRVTIQSKDTQLARRLRG' A
#
# COMPACT_ATOMS: atom_id res chain seq x y z
N ILE A 1 -0.53 -5.15 -12.08
CA ILE A 1 0.32 -4.29 -12.96
C ILE A 1 -0.25 -4.21 -14.38
N ARG A 2 -0.34 -5.32 -15.14
CA ARG A 2 -0.82 -5.29 -16.54
C ARG A 2 -2.21 -4.66 -16.71
N GLU A 3 -3.15 -5.02 -15.83
CA GLU A 3 -4.51 -4.45 -15.80
C GLU A 3 -4.50 -2.93 -15.62
N ILE A 4 -3.81 -2.44 -14.58
CA ILE A 4 -3.66 -1.00 -14.31
C ILE A 4 -3.01 -0.31 -15.49
N THR A 5 -1.97 -0.89 -16.09
CA THR A 5 -1.24 -0.23 -17.19
C THR A 5 -1.99 -0.22 -18.51
N ALA A 6 -2.94 -1.15 -18.71
CA ALA A 6 -3.78 -1.18 -19.89
C ALA A 6 -4.73 0.03 -19.96
N SER A 7 -5.14 0.60 -18.83
CA SER A 7 -5.94 1.84 -18.81
C SER A 7 -5.14 3.08 -19.22
N PHE A 8 -3.80 3.04 -19.17
CA PHE A 8 -2.93 4.14 -19.59
C PHE A 8 -2.39 3.96 -21.02
N LYS A 9 -1.90 2.76 -21.35
CA LYS A 9 -1.35 2.43 -22.66
C LYS A 9 -1.43 0.93 -22.94
N ASN A 10 -2.17 0.58 -23.98
CA ASN A 10 -2.27 -0.79 -24.45
C ASN A 10 -0.95 -1.30 -25.03
N GLY A 11 -0.68 -2.59 -24.83
CA GLY A 11 0.49 -3.27 -25.42
C GLY A 11 1.83 -3.01 -24.72
N MET A 12 1.84 -2.39 -23.53
CA MET A 12 3.10 -2.22 -22.78
C MET A 12 3.72 -3.55 -22.35
N ARG A 13 5.03 -3.69 -22.58
CA ARG A 13 5.86 -4.81 -22.12
C ARG A 13 6.69 -4.38 -20.91
N PHE A 14 6.91 -5.30 -19.98
CA PHE A 14 7.64 -5.06 -18.75
C PHE A 14 8.85 -5.97 -18.67
N GLN A 15 9.98 -5.43 -18.23
CA GLN A 15 11.12 -6.24 -17.82
C GLN A 15 10.78 -7.00 -16.54
N SER A 16 11.30 -8.22 -16.37
CA SER A 16 11.11 -9.01 -15.15
C SER A 16 11.56 -8.24 -13.89
N ALA A 17 12.72 -7.59 -13.95
CA ALA A 17 13.25 -6.76 -12.87
C ALA A 17 12.33 -5.59 -12.50
N ALA A 18 11.66 -4.97 -13.46
CA ALA A 18 10.73 -3.86 -13.19
C ALA A 18 9.49 -4.34 -12.42
N ILE A 19 8.99 -5.54 -12.71
CA ILE A 19 7.88 -6.16 -11.96
C ILE A 19 8.33 -6.44 -10.52
N GLY A 20 9.54 -7.00 -10.34
CA GLY A 20 10.10 -7.27 -9.02
C GLY A 20 10.27 -6.01 -8.18
N ALA A 21 10.85 -4.94 -8.75
CA ALA A 21 11.03 -3.66 -8.07
C ALA A 21 9.69 -3.04 -7.62
N LEU A 22 8.65 -3.12 -8.47
CA LEU A 22 7.31 -2.64 -8.10
C LEU A 22 6.71 -3.47 -6.96
N GLN A 23 6.90 -4.79 -6.98
CA GLN A 23 6.41 -5.66 -5.91
C GLN A 23 7.09 -5.34 -4.58
N GLU A 24 8.43 -5.29 -4.55
CA GLU A 24 9.20 -5.02 -3.34
C GLU A 24 8.87 -3.64 -2.75
N SER A 25 8.78 -2.61 -3.60
CA SER A 25 8.38 -1.27 -3.16
C SER A 25 6.95 -1.23 -2.61
N THR A 26 6.02 -1.95 -3.24
CA THR A 26 4.61 -1.99 -2.81
C THR A 26 4.46 -2.74 -1.48
N GLU A 27 5.15 -3.86 -1.32
CA GLU A 27 5.14 -4.64 -0.08
C GLU A 27 5.74 -3.84 1.07
N SER A 28 6.92 -3.23 0.88
CA SER A 28 7.55 -2.36 1.88
C SER A 28 6.63 -1.21 2.30
N PHE A 29 5.99 -0.55 1.32
CA PHE A 29 5.03 0.52 1.61
C PHE A 29 3.81 0.02 2.41
N LEU A 30 3.22 -1.12 2.03
CA LEU A 30 2.04 -1.66 2.71
C LEU A 30 2.37 -2.13 4.12
N ILE A 31 3.53 -2.76 4.33
CA ILE A 31 4.00 -3.17 5.67
C ILE A 31 4.08 -1.94 6.57
N ALA A 32 4.82 -0.90 6.15
CA ALA A 32 4.97 0.31 6.93
C ALA A 32 3.61 1.00 7.19
N LEU A 33 2.70 1.01 6.21
CA LEU A 33 1.37 1.59 6.38
C LEU A 33 0.52 0.80 7.39
N PHE A 34 0.61 -0.53 7.38
CA PHE A 34 -0.13 -1.38 8.31
C PHE A 34 0.44 -1.33 9.73
N GLU A 35 1.75 -1.13 9.89
CA GLU A 35 2.36 -0.85 11.19
C GLU A 35 1.75 0.42 11.81
N ASP A 36 1.69 1.53 11.06
CA ASP A 36 1.06 2.77 11.53
C ASP A 36 -0.45 2.62 11.77
N THR A 37 -1.13 1.89 10.89
CA THR A 37 -2.57 1.58 11.04
C THR A 37 -2.81 0.82 12.34
N ASN A 38 -1.95 -0.15 12.66
CA ASN A 38 -2.03 -0.92 13.89
C ASN A 38 -1.80 -0.03 15.12
N LEU A 39 -0.82 0.88 15.08
CA LEU A 39 -0.61 1.87 16.14
C LEU A 39 -1.85 2.75 16.36
N CYS A 40 -2.52 3.17 15.28
CA CYS A 40 -3.78 3.92 15.36
C CYS A 40 -4.91 3.10 16.01
N ALA A 41 -5.03 1.83 15.68
CA ALA A 41 -6.02 0.94 16.30
C ALA A 41 -5.77 0.74 17.80
N ILE A 42 -4.50 0.53 18.17
CA ILE A 42 -4.06 0.40 19.57
C ILE A 42 -4.32 1.68 20.36
N HIS A 43 -4.00 2.85 19.78
CA HIS A 43 -4.30 4.15 20.38
C HIS A 43 -5.80 4.30 20.68
N ALA A 44 -6.66 3.76 19.80
CA ALA A 44 -8.11 3.72 19.98
C ALA A 44 -8.61 2.52 20.81
N LYS A 45 -7.75 1.85 21.58
CA LYS A 45 -8.05 0.71 22.46
C LYS A 45 -8.68 -0.50 21.75
N ARG A 46 -8.26 -0.79 20.52
CA ARG A 46 -8.71 -1.95 19.73
C ARG A 46 -7.53 -2.77 19.25
N VAL A 47 -7.81 -4.04 18.92
CA VAL A 47 -6.85 -4.95 18.25
C VAL A 47 -7.16 -5.06 16.76
N THR A 48 -8.44 -5.10 16.38
CA THR A 48 -8.85 -5.14 14.97
C THR A 48 -8.68 -3.77 14.32
N ILE A 49 -7.86 -3.71 13.28
CA ILE A 49 -7.71 -2.54 12.41
C ILE A 49 -9.00 -2.28 11.63
N GLN A 50 -9.34 -1.01 11.44
CA GLN A 50 -10.50 -0.56 10.68
C GLN A 50 -10.09 0.45 9.61
N SER A 51 -10.94 0.65 8.60
CA SER A 51 -10.68 1.62 7.52
C SER A 51 -10.37 3.03 8.03
N LYS A 52 -10.98 3.46 9.15
CA LYS A 52 -10.69 4.74 9.81
C LYS A 52 -9.26 4.86 10.34
N ASP A 53 -8.64 3.76 10.74
CA ASP A 53 -7.27 3.73 11.25
C ASP A 53 -6.28 3.93 10.09
N THR A 54 -6.51 3.27 8.95
CA THR A 54 -5.71 3.45 7.75
C THR A 54 -5.87 4.85 7.16
N GLN A 55 -7.09 5.40 7.17
CA GLN A 55 -7.33 6.78 6.74
C GLN A 55 -6.59 7.79 7.62
N LEU A 56 -6.59 7.59 8.95
CA LEU A 56 -5.85 8.42 9.89
C LEU A 56 -4.33 8.29 9.68
N ALA A 57 -3.81 7.06 9.60
CA ALA A 57 -2.39 6.79 9.36
C ALA A 57 -1.90 7.46 8.08
N ARG A 58 -2.66 7.36 6.99
CA ARG A 58 -2.34 8.05 5.72
C ARG A 58 -2.32 9.57 5.91
N ARG A 59 -3.33 10.14 6.56
CA ARG A 59 -3.43 11.59 6.81
C ARG A 59 -2.30 12.14 7.66
N LEU A 60 -1.73 11.33 8.56
CA LEU A 60 -0.58 11.72 9.39
C LEU A 60 0.75 11.66 8.62
N ARG A 61 0.84 10.84 7.56
CA ARG A 61 2.03 10.75 6.70
C ARG A 61 2.16 11.90 5.69
N GLY A 62 1.08 12.66 5.46
CA GLY A 62 0.97 13.71 4.43
C GLY A 62 0.01 13.31 3.32
#